data_AF-A0AAV8YTV7-F1
#
_entry.id   AF-A0AAV8YTV7-F1
#
_cell.length_a   1.000
_cell.length_b   1.000
_cell.length_c   1.000
_cell.angle_alpha   90.00
_cell.angle_beta   90.00
_cell.angle_gamma   90.00
#
_symmetry.space_group_name_H-M   'P 1'
#
loop_
_entity.id
_entity.type
_entity.pdbx_description
1 polymer ?
#
loop_
_entity_poly.entity_id
_entity_poly.type
_entity_poly.pdbx_seq_one_letter_code
_entity_poly.pdbx_strand_id
1 'polypeptide(L)'
;MDNHESHCSLEAILFAKNNGIALLTFPPHCSHRLQPLDVGVLGPFKAKFKVASNDWLLNHSGRTISLYSIIEIVGTAYAASFTIHNIKQGFKKPGIWRINRNAFCDEDFESSFITDRPSPVNIPSNNICSAQVNVQNTFNDASPTDVPNSSNNEPIPKSPSVQQNHSSVSQPGPSGIQ
;
A
#
# COMPACT_ATOMS: atom_id res chain seq x y z
N MET A 1 5.57 -16.99 7.75
CA MET A 1 4.17 -17.25 7.36
C MET A 1 3.36 -15.97 7.62
N ASP A 2 2.49 -15.58 6.70
CA ASP A 2 1.60 -14.39 6.79
C ASP A 2 0.44 -14.55 7.77
N ASN A 3 0.32 -15.72 8.42
CA ASN A 3 -0.75 -16.05 9.34
C ASN A 3 -2.15 -16.02 8.68
N HIS A 4 -2.22 -16.23 7.37
CA HIS A 4 -3.51 -16.46 6.70
C HIS A 4 -4.09 -17.81 7.15
N GLU A 5 -5.39 -17.88 7.39
CA GLU A 5 -6.05 -19.06 7.99
C GLU A 5 -5.81 -20.36 7.20
N SER A 6 -5.72 -20.27 5.87
CA SER A 6 -5.41 -21.40 5.00
C SER A 6 -4.00 -21.99 5.20
N HIS A 7 -3.09 -21.25 5.83
CA HIS A 7 -1.69 -21.63 6.01
C HIS A 7 -1.38 -22.14 7.43
N CYS A 8 -2.35 -22.09 8.34
CA CYS A 8 -2.20 -22.45 9.76
C CYS A 8 -3.08 -23.65 10.14
N SER A 9 -3.12 -24.70 9.31
CA SER A 9 -3.82 -25.93 9.66
C SER A 9 -3.08 -26.71 10.76
N LEU A 10 -3.83 -27.38 11.63
CA LEU A 10 -3.25 -28.25 12.68
C LEU A 10 -2.34 -29.31 12.07
N GLU A 11 -2.74 -29.89 10.94
CA GLU A 11 -1.97 -30.89 10.21
C GLU A 11 -0.59 -30.35 9.77
N ALA A 12 -0.55 -29.13 9.21
CA ALA A 12 0.71 -28.50 8.80
C ALA A 12 1.62 -28.20 10.00
N ILE A 13 1.04 -27.75 11.12
CA ILE A 13 1.78 -27.46 12.35
C ILE A 13 2.36 -28.75 12.96
N LEU A 14 1.56 -29.81 13.03
CA LEU A 14 2.01 -31.11 13.54
C LEU A 14 3.08 -31.71 12.62
N PHE A 15 2.91 -31.60 11.30
CA PHE A 15 3.93 -32.01 10.33
C PHE A 15 5.25 -31.27 10.57
N ALA A 16 5.21 -29.93 10.70
CA ALA A 16 6.40 -29.13 10.95
C ALA A 16 7.08 -29.53 12.28
N LYS A 17 6.30 -29.69 13.35
CA LYS A 17 6.78 -30.11 14.67
C LYS A 17 7.47 -31.48 14.60
N ASN A 18 6.84 -32.47 13.96
CA ASN A 18 7.37 -33.83 13.87
C ASN A 18 8.65 -33.92 13.02
N ASN A 19 8.86 -32.97 12.11
CA ASN A 19 10.05 -32.89 11.27
C ASN A 19 11.09 -31.86 11.78
N GLY A 20 10.90 -31.29 12.98
CA GLY A 20 11.85 -30.32 13.55
C GLY A 20 11.92 -28.98 12.79
N ILE A 21 10.87 -28.63 12.03
CA ILE A 21 10.77 -27.37 11.28
C ILE A 21 10.22 -26.28 12.22
N ALA A 22 11.01 -25.24 12.45
CA ALA A 22 10.58 -24.06 13.18
C ALA A 22 9.72 -23.16 12.27
N LEU A 23 8.43 -23.05 12.58
CA LEU A 23 7.52 -22.14 11.87
C LEU A 23 7.61 -20.73 12.48
N LEU A 24 7.99 -19.75 11.66
CA LEU A 24 7.98 -18.34 12.01
C LEU A 24 6.73 -17.66 11.45
N THR A 25 5.92 -17.07 12.33
CA THR A 25 4.78 -16.22 11.96
C THR A 25 5.14 -14.76 12.18
N PHE A 26 4.57 -13.88 11.35
CA PHE A 26 4.72 -12.44 11.51
C PHE A 26 3.48 -11.84 12.19
N PRO A 27 3.62 -10.71 12.89
CA PRO A 27 2.46 -9.94 13.34
C PRO A 27 1.55 -9.58 12.15
N PRO A 28 0.25 -9.37 12.39
CA PRO A 28 -0.69 -9.03 11.33
C PRO A 28 -0.26 -7.74 10.59
N HIS A 29 -0.54 -7.68 9.29
CA HIS A 29 -0.22 -6.56 8.41
C HIS A 29 1.27 -6.20 8.24
N CYS A 30 2.20 -7.02 8.74
CA CYS A 30 3.63 -6.78 8.59
C CYS A 30 4.29 -7.45 7.37
N SER A 31 3.53 -8.17 6.51
CA SER A 31 4.11 -8.94 5.40
C SER A 31 4.99 -8.09 4.48
N HIS A 32 4.49 -6.92 4.08
CA HIS A 32 5.19 -5.98 3.21
C HIS A 32 6.53 -5.46 3.77
N ARG A 33 6.79 -5.62 5.08
CA ARG A 33 8.04 -5.21 5.75
C ARG A 33 8.91 -6.39 6.13
N LEU A 34 8.32 -7.51 6.55
CA LEU A 34 9.05 -8.63 7.14
C LEU A 34 9.23 -9.82 6.19
N GLN A 35 8.38 -9.98 5.18
CA GLN A 35 8.51 -11.11 4.25
C GLN A 35 9.63 -10.87 3.24
N PRO A 36 10.69 -11.70 3.24
CA PRO A 36 11.82 -11.50 2.32
C PRO A 36 11.42 -11.51 0.85
N LEU A 37 10.40 -12.31 0.51
CA LEU A 37 9.87 -12.42 -0.83
C LEU A 37 9.23 -11.09 -1.28
N ASP A 38 8.35 -10.52 -0.46
CA ASP A 38 7.68 -9.25 -0.73
C ASP A 38 8.68 -8.09 -0.82
N VAL A 39 9.63 -8.04 0.12
CA VAL A 39 10.56 -6.92 0.30
C VAL A 39 11.65 -6.87 -0.76
N GLY A 40 12.15 -8.03 -1.20
CA GLY A 40 13.35 -8.12 -2.04
C GLY A 40 13.13 -8.67 -3.45
N VAL A 41 12.10 -9.48 -3.69
CA VAL A 41 12.03 -10.31 -4.91
C VAL A 41 10.81 -10.01 -5.77
N LEU A 42 9.63 -9.81 -5.17
CA LEU A 42 8.40 -9.60 -5.95
C LEU A 42 8.39 -8.28 -6.72
N GLY A 43 8.99 -7.22 -6.17
CA GLY A 43 9.15 -5.94 -6.88
C GLY A 43 9.93 -6.11 -8.19
N PRO A 44 11.19 -6.62 -8.13
CA PRO A 44 11.96 -6.96 -9.32
C PRO A 44 11.24 -7.96 -10.25
N PHE A 45 10.57 -8.98 -9.71
CA PHE A 45 9.83 -9.95 -10.52
C PHE A 45 8.73 -9.28 -11.33
N LYS A 46 7.88 -8.44 -10.72
CA LYS A 46 6.82 -7.69 -11.43
C LYS A 46 7.40 -6.81 -12.54
N ALA A 47 8.52 -6.14 -12.28
CA ALA A 47 9.19 -5.31 -13.27
C ALA A 47 9.71 -6.15 -14.45
N LYS A 48 10.40 -7.28 -14.18
CA LYS A 48 10.92 -8.18 -15.21
C LYS A 48 9.80 -8.90 -15.97
N PHE A 49 8.72 -9.25 -15.29
CA PHE A 49 7.53 -9.83 -15.90
C PHE A 49 6.87 -8.87 -16.89
N LYS A 50 6.78 -7.58 -16.55
CA LYS A 50 6.27 -6.54 -17.47
C LYS A 50 7.13 -6.44 -18.73
N VAL A 51 8.46 -6.45 -18.58
CA VAL A 51 9.39 -6.41 -19.70
C VAL A 51 9.26 -7.67 -20.56
N ALA A 52 9.32 -8.86 -19.95
CA ALA A 52 9.20 -10.13 -20.67
C ALA A 52 7.85 -10.28 -21.40
N SER A 53 6.76 -9.79 -20.80
CA SER A 53 5.45 -9.78 -21.45
C SER A 53 5.43 -8.88 -22.68
N ASN A 54 6.04 -7.69 -22.59
CA ASN A 54 6.16 -6.77 -23.71
C ASN A 54 7.01 -7.37 -24.84
N ASP A 55 8.17 -7.93 -24.51
CA ASP A 55 9.07 -8.57 -25.49
C ASP A 55 8.38 -9.75 -26.17
N TRP A 56 7.62 -10.56 -25.43
CA TRP A 56 6.85 -11.66 -26.00
C TRP A 56 5.79 -11.17 -27.01
N LEU A 57 5.06 -10.10 -26.68
CA LEU A 57 4.05 -9.51 -27.58
C LEU A 57 4.67 -8.93 -28.86
N LEU A 58 5.84 -8.30 -28.75
CA LEU A 58 6.57 -7.78 -29.92
C LEU A 58 7.04 -8.91 -30.85
N ASN A 59 7.45 -10.04 -30.28
CA ASN A 59 7.88 -11.22 -31.05
C ASN A 59 6.72 -12.07 -31.58
N HIS A 60 5.49 -11.84 -31.08
CA HIS A 60 4.29 -12.59 -31.45
C HIS A 60 3.14 -11.66 -31.85
N SER A 61 3.38 -10.86 -32.88
CA SER A 61 2.42 -9.88 -33.38
C SER A 61 1.07 -10.52 -33.77
N GLY A 62 -0.02 -9.87 -33.35
CA GLY A 62 -1.39 -10.34 -33.59
C GLY A 62 -1.86 -11.49 -32.68
N ARG A 63 -1.03 -11.94 -31.73
CA ARG A 63 -1.42 -12.96 -30.73
C ARG A 63 -1.66 -12.33 -29.36
N THR A 64 -2.55 -12.96 -28.59
CA THR A 64 -2.75 -12.64 -27.17
C THR A 64 -1.97 -13.60 -26.29
N ILE A 65 -1.61 -13.15 -25.09
CA ILE A 65 -0.95 -14.00 -24.10
C ILE A 65 -1.97 -15.02 -23.58
N SER A 66 -1.73 -16.28 -23.91
CA SER A 66 -2.46 -17.44 -23.40
C SER A 66 -1.82 -18.00 -22.12
N LEU A 67 -2.51 -18.96 -21.48
CA LEU A 67 -1.98 -19.71 -20.35
C LEU A 67 -0.71 -20.50 -20.68
N TYR A 68 -0.50 -20.94 -21.93
CA TYR A 68 0.72 -21.66 -22.30
C TYR A 68 1.92 -20.71 -22.42
N SER A 69 1.71 -19.54 -23.03
CA SER A 69 2.75 -18.51 -23.17
C SER A 69 3.12 -17.85 -21.84
N ILE A 70 2.18 -17.77 -20.87
CA ILE A 70 2.50 -17.16 -19.58
C ILE A 70 3.60 -17.92 -18.84
N ILE A 71 3.66 -19.25 -19.01
CA ILE A 71 4.67 -20.10 -18.35
C ILE A 71 6.07 -19.71 -18.83
N GLU A 72 6.25 -19.49 -20.14
CA GLU A 72 7.51 -19.05 -20.74
C GLU A 72 7.91 -17.66 -20.24
N ILE A 73 6.96 -16.72 -20.23
CA ILE A 73 7.16 -15.35 -19.76
C ILE A 73 7.55 -15.34 -18.27
N VAL A 74 6.84 -16.11 -17.45
CA VAL A 74 7.14 -16.27 -16.01
C VAL A 74 8.52 -16.89 -15.83
N GLY A 75 8.88 -17.92 -16.60
CA GLY A 75 10.21 -18.53 -16.53
C GLY A 75 11.33 -17.53 -16.81
N THR A 76 11.15 -16.70 -17.84
CA THR A 76 12.08 -15.62 -18.20
C THR A 76 12.20 -14.58 -17.08
N ALA A 77 11.07 -14.10 -16.57
CA ALA A 77 11.03 -13.12 -15.49
C ALA A 77 11.64 -13.67 -14.19
N TYR A 78 11.33 -14.93 -13.86
CA TYR A 78 11.81 -15.63 -12.68
C TYR A 78 13.34 -15.73 -12.68
N ALA A 79 13.93 -16.21 -13.78
CA ALA A 79 15.39 -16.31 -13.90
C ALA A 79 16.08 -14.94 -13.77
N ALA A 80 15.45 -13.88 -14.26
CA ALA A 80 15.98 -12.52 -14.18
C ALA A 80 15.80 -11.84 -12.81
N SER A 81 14.84 -12.27 -11.98
CA SER A 81 14.50 -11.61 -10.71
C SER A 81 14.87 -12.40 -9.47
N PHE A 82 14.83 -13.74 -9.48
CA PHE A 82 15.19 -14.59 -8.34
C PHE A 82 16.71 -14.79 -8.23
N THR A 83 17.44 -13.69 -8.31
CA THR A 83 18.90 -13.69 -8.22
C THR A 83 19.36 -13.82 -6.77
N ILE A 84 20.58 -14.37 -6.57
CA ILE A 84 21.21 -14.44 -5.24
C ILE A 84 21.25 -13.05 -4.58
N HIS A 85 21.47 -12.00 -5.37
CA HIS A 85 21.47 -10.63 -4.89
C HIS A 85 20.11 -10.25 -4.29
N ASN A 86 19.02 -10.37 -5.06
CA ASN A 86 17.68 -9.99 -4.61
C ASN A 86 17.22 -10.81 -3.41
N ILE A 87 17.54 -12.11 -3.39
CA ILE A 87 17.26 -12.99 -2.26
C ILE A 87 18.01 -12.50 -1.01
N LYS A 88 19.33 -12.26 -1.10
CA LYS A 88 20.12 -11.75 0.04
C LYS A 88 19.60 -10.40 0.55
N GLN A 89 19.23 -9.49 -0.35
CA GLN A 89 18.64 -8.20 0.05
C GLN A 89 17.28 -8.37 0.73
N GLY A 90 16.47 -9.32 0.26
CA GLY A 90 15.19 -9.67 0.86
C GLY A 90 15.30 -10.08 2.33
N PHE A 91 16.37 -10.76 2.73
CA PHE A 91 16.63 -11.08 4.14
C PHE A 91 17.35 -9.96 4.90
N LYS A 92 18.17 -9.16 4.22
CA LYS A 92 18.92 -8.06 4.84
C LYS A 92 18.04 -6.89 5.25
N LYS A 93 17.15 -6.45 4.36
CA LYS A 93 16.28 -5.29 4.56
C LYS A 93 15.36 -5.39 5.79
N PRO A 94 14.67 -6.52 6.06
CA PRO A 94 13.89 -6.69 7.29
C PRO A 94 14.77 -6.93 8.54
N GLY A 95 16.10 -6.95 8.41
CA GLY A 95 17.00 -7.24 9.53
C GLY A 95 17.02 -8.71 9.96
N ILE A 96 16.53 -9.63 9.11
CA ILE A 96 16.55 -11.08 9.41
C ILE A 96 17.99 -11.61 9.29
N TRP A 97 18.71 -11.23 8.23
CA TRP A 97 20.10 -11.67 8.03
C TRP A 97 21.02 -10.59 7.43
N ARG A 98 22.10 -10.17 8.10
CA ARG A 98 22.45 -10.46 9.50
C ARG A 98 21.41 -9.85 10.43
N ILE A 99 21.22 -10.48 11.60
CA ILE A 99 20.22 -10.03 12.59
C ILE A 99 20.48 -8.55 12.93
N ASN A 100 19.50 -7.70 12.64
CA ASN A 100 19.50 -6.28 12.97
C ASN A 100 18.16 -5.91 13.61
N ARG A 101 18.17 -5.61 14.90
CA ARG A 101 16.98 -5.17 15.65
C ARG A 101 16.55 -3.75 15.31
N ASN A 102 17.43 -2.95 14.73
CA ASN A 102 17.20 -1.56 14.35
C ASN A 102 17.05 -1.44 12.82
N ALA A 103 16.37 -2.41 12.20
CA ALA A 103 16.11 -2.39 10.75
C ALA A 103 14.96 -1.46 10.37
N PHE A 104 14.18 -1.02 11.35
CA PHE A 104 13.04 -0.11 11.24
C PHE A 104 13.33 1.13 12.09
N CYS A 105 13.00 2.32 11.58
CA CYS A 105 13.11 3.58 12.31
C CYS A 105 11.75 4.03 12.85
N ASP A 106 11.70 5.05 13.71
CA ASP A 106 10.45 5.53 14.31
C ASP A 106 9.43 5.97 13.26
N GLU A 107 9.89 6.51 12.13
CA GLU A 107 9.05 6.91 10.99
C GLU A 107 8.32 5.73 10.35
N ASP A 108 8.85 4.51 10.45
CA ASP A 108 8.17 3.30 9.95
C ASP A 108 6.93 2.93 10.78
N PHE A 109 6.81 3.49 11.98
CA PHE A 109 5.70 3.25 12.91
C PHE A 109 4.70 4.41 12.97
N GLU A 110 4.95 5.51 12.27
CA GLU A 110 4.07 6.68 12.25
C GLU A 110 2.74 6.39 11.54
N SER A 111 1.67 7.02 12.03
CA SER A 111 0.38 7.01 11.36
C SER A 111 0.44 7.80 10.05
N SER A 112 -0.36 7.40 9.06
CA SER A 112 -0.55 8.23 7.87
C SER A 112 -1.17 9.57 8.28
N PHE A 113 -0.63 10.67 7.79
CA PHE A 113 -1.15 12.03 8.01
C PHE A 113 -2.67 12.14 7.72
N ILE A 114 -3.18 11.35 6.77
CA ILE A 114 -4.60 11.35 6.38
C ILE A 114 -5.50 10.85 7.52
N THR A 115 -4.98 9.99 8.40
CA THR A 115 -5.73 9.39 9.51
C THR A 115 -5.53 10.09 10.84
N ASP A 116 -4.67 11.11 10.90
CA ASP A 116 -4.43 11.86 12.12
C ASP A 116 -5.71 12.57 12.54
N ARG A 117 -6.22 12.20 13.72
CA ARG A 117 -7.31 12.91 14.38
C ARG A 117 -6.71 13.81 15.44
N PRO A 118 -7.18 15.07 15.55
CA PRO A 118 -6.78 15.92 16.66
C PRO A 118 -7.12 15.22 17.97
N SER A 119 -6.20 15.26 18.94
CA SER A 119 -6.44 14.75 20.29
C SER A 119 -7.77 15.34 20.79
N PRO A 120 -8.66 14.52 21.39
CA PRO A 120 -9.84 15.07 22.03
C PRO A 120 -9.38 16.13 23.03
N VAL A 121 -9.86 17.36 22.81
CA VAL A 121 -9.58 18.48 23.70
C VAL A 121 -10.09 18.07 25.07
N ASN A 122 -9.19 18.03 26.05
CA ASN A 122 -9.56 17.83 27.44
C ASN A 122 -10.29 19.10 27.88
N ILE A 123 -11.59 19.18 27.65
CA ILE A 123 -12.43 20.23 28.20
C ILE A 123 -12.38 20.01 29.71
N PRO A 124 -11.78 20.92 30.50
CA PRO A 124 -11.78 20.77 31.94
C PRO A 124 -13.24 20.73 32.42
N SER A 125 -13.62 19.64 33.10
CA SER A 125 -14.93 19.41 33.72
C SER A 125 -15.21 20.35 34.88
N ASN A 126 -15.03 21.66 34.71
CA ASN A 126 -15.29 22.66 35.73
C ASN A 126 -16.14 23.80 35.17
N ASN A 127 -17.38 23.51 34.77
CA ASN A 127 -18.53 24.29 35.26
C ASN A 127 -19.86 23.64 34.85
N ILE A 128 -20.57 23.12 35.86
CA ILE A 128 -22.02 22.97 35.80
C ILE A 128 -22.60 24.39 35.78
N CYS A 129 -23.35 24.75 34.74
CA CYS A 129 -24.36 25.80 34.85
C CYS A 129 -25.69 25.25 34.36
N SER A 130 -26.62 25.19 35.30
CA SER A 130 -27.97 24.68 35.23
C SER A 130 -28.80 25.33 34.12
N ALA A 131 -29.15 24.54 33.11
CA ALA A 131 -30.39 24.73 32.37
C ALA A 131 -31.25 23.48 32.62
N GLN A 132 -32.23 23.60 33.51
CA GLN A 132 -33.22 22.54 33.70
C GLN A 132 -34.04 22.43 32.42
N VAL A 133 -33.78 21.39 31.62
CA VAL A 133 -34.73 20.95 30.59
C VAL A 133 -35.62 19.90 31.26
N ASN A 134 -36.82 20.34 31.60
CA ASN A 134 -37.88 19.54 32.20
C ASN A 134 -38.30 18.45 31.20
N VAL A 135 -38.07 17.18 31.56
CA VAL A 135 -38.53 16.03 30.77
C VAL A 135 -40.01 15.83 31.07
N GLN A 136 -40.88 16.22 30.13
CA GLN A 136 -42.23 15.66 30.05
C GLN A 136 -42.31 14.74 28.83
N ASN A 137 -42.34 13.45 29.12
CA ASN A 137 -42.66 12.37 28.20
C ASN A 137 -44.12 12.49 27.75
N THR A 138 -44.36 12.58 26.46
CA THR A 138 -45.61 12.11 25.84
C THR A 138 -45.26 11.31 24.58
N PHE A 139 -45.54 10.02 24.65
CA PHE A 139 -45.56 9.10 23.52
C PHE A 139 -46.64 9.52 22.51
N ASN A 140 -46.37 9.41 21.19
CA ASN A 140 -47.21 8.71 20.20
C ASN A 140 -46.72 8.95 18.75
N ASP A 141 -46.33 7.83 18.13
CA ASP A 141 -46.61 7.30 16.78
C ASP A 141 -46.96 8.17 15.55
N ALA A 142 -46.63 7.60 14.38
CA ALA A 142 -47.03 7.89 12.99
C ALA A 142 -46.11 8.74 12.08
N SER A 143 -45.64 8.11 10.99
CA SER A 143 -45.21 8.71 9.70
C SER A 143 -46.44 9.01 8.80
N PRO A 144 -46.35 9.57 7.56
CA PRO A 144 -45.32 10.36 6.84
C PRO A 144 -45.88 11.70 6.24
N THR A 145 -45.13 12.32 5.31
CA THR A 145 -45.46 13.37 4.29
C THR A 145 -45.38 14.86 4.69
N ASP A 146 -44.41 15.61 4.14
CA ASP A 146 -44.53 16.39 2.89
C ASP A 146 -43.32 17.33 2.64
N VAL A 147 -42.93 17.42 1.37
CA VAL A 147 -41.96 18.37 0.77
C VAL A 147 -42.66 19.72 0.49
N PRO A 148 -41.99 20.90 0.47
CA PRO A 148 -41.13 21.24 -0.68
C PRO A 148 -39.91 22.17 -0.45
N ASN A 149 -38.84 21.84 -1.18
CA ASN A 149 -38.05 22.67 -2.10
C ASN A 149 -37.77 24.16 -1.79
N SER A 150 -36.48 24.51 -1.64
CA SER A 150 -35.87 25.66 -2.35
C SER A 150 -34.34 25.56 -2.35
N SER A 151 -33.83 25.24 -3.55
CA SER A 151 -32.63 25.76 -4.19
C SER A 151 -31.83 26.84 -3.45
N ASN A 152 -30.52 26.63 -3.31
CA ASN A 152 -29.51 27.55 -3.86
C ASN A 152 -28.13 26.89 -3.97
N ASN A 153 -27.50 27.16 -5.11
CA ASN A 153 -26.26 26.59 -5.64
C ASN A 153 -25.00 27.13 -4.91
N GLU A 154 -24.05 26.21 -4.66
CA GLU A 154 -22.56 26.22 -4.82
C GLU A 154 -21.73 27.54 -4.72
N PRO A 155 -20.42 27.51 -4.33
CA PRO A 155 -19.43 26.60 -4.92
C PRO A 155 -18.24 26.06 -4.06
N ILE A 156 -17.66 25.01 -4.63
CA ILE A 156 -16.44 24.24 -4.29
C ILE A 156 -15.18 25.12 -4.16
N PRO A 157 -14.28 24.89 -3.17
CA PRO A 157 -12.93 25.44 -3.19
C PRO A 157 -11.96 24.58 -4.04
N LYS A 158 -11.26 25.26 -4.94
CA LYS A 158 -10.27 24.75 -5.90
C LYS A 158 -8.94 24.36 -5.23
N SER A 159 -8.34 23.27 -5.70
CA SER A 159 -6.96 22.86 -5.38
C SER A 159 -5.91 23.89 -5.84
N PRO A 160 -4.75 24.02 -5.17
CA PRO A 160 -3.71 24.97 -5.57
C PRO A 160 -2.86 24.44 -6.73
N SER A 161 -2.75 25.26 -7.78
CA SER A 161 -1.89 25.11 -8.95
C SER A 161 -0.42 25.35 -8.59
N VAL A 162 0.48 24.48 -9.08
CA VAL A 162 1.93 24.68 -9.05
C VAL A 162 2.33 25.73 -10.10
N GLN A 163 3.02 26.78 -9.66
CA GLN A 163 3.59 27.82 -10.51
C GLN A 163 4.80 27.26 -11.29
N GLN A 164 4.73 27.32 -12.64
CA GLN A 164 5.87 27.13 -13.52
C GLN A 164 6.62 28.46 -13.65
N ASN A 165 7.84 28.54 -13.11
CA ASN A 165 8.74 29.66 -13.39
C ASN A 165 9.46 29.40 -14.73
N HIS A 166 9.19 30.28 -15.69
CA HIS A 166 10.00 30.46 -16.89
C HIS A 166 11.37 31.03 -16.51
N SER A 167 12.44 30.45 -17.04
CA SER A 167 13.76 31.08 -17.12
C SER A 167 14.35 30.77 -18.49
N SER A 168 14.29 31.79 -19.35
CA SER A 168 14.90 31.87 -20.67
C SER A 168 16.36 32.29 -20.56
N VAL A 169 17.30 31.47 -21.04
CA VAL A 169 18.68 31.89 -21.37
C VAL A 169 19.14 31.16 -22.65
N SER A 170 19.92 31.90 -23.43
CA SER A 170 20.22 31.90 -24.87
C SER A 170 20.89 30.67 -25.50
N GLN A 171 20.51 30.41 -26.77
CA GLN A 171 21.22 29.58 -27.75
C GLN A 171 22.39 30.35 -28.41
N PRO A 172 23.56 29.74 -28.68
CA PRO A 172 24.54 30.27 -29.62
C PRO A 172 24.30 29.73 -31.05
N GLY A 173 24.33 30.63 -32.04
CA GLY A 173 24.07 30.36 -33.46
C GLY A 173 25.20 29.61 -34.20
N PRO A 174 24.96 29.22 -35.47
CA PRO A 174 25.86 28.37 -36.23
C PRO A 174 27.00 29.19 -36.84
N SER A 175 28.24 28.73 -36.67
CA SER A 175 29.38 29.20 -37.46
C SER A 175 29.48 28.38 -38.74
N GLY A 176 29.42 29.06 -39.88
CA GLY A 176 29.73 28.48 -41.19
C GLY A 176 31.15 28.82 -41.65
N ILE A 177 31.50 28.17 -42.78
CA ILE A 177 32.67 28.36 -43.66
C ILE A 177 33.91 27.58 -43.18
N GLN A 178 34.49 26.63 -43.92
CA GLN A 178 34.78 26.56 -45.38
C GLN A 178 34.27 25.30 -46.07
#